data_AF-A0A7X5IMP6-F1
#
_entry.id   AF-A0A7X5IMP6-F1
#
_cell.length_a   1.000
_cell.length_b   1.000
_cell.length_c   1.000
_cell.angle_alpha   90.00
_cell.angle_beta   90.00
_cell.angle_gamma   90.00
#
_symmetry.space_group_name_H-M   'P 1'
#
loop_
_entity.id
_entity.type
_entity.pdbx_description
1 polymer ?
#
loop_
_entity_poly.entity_id
_entity_poly.type
_entity_poly.pdbx_seq_one_letter_code
_entity_poly.pdbx_strand_id
1 'polypeptide(L)'
;MIREKISSDFTSENVIKNINIIKTYFEKRNATCSMSEKDIYQFIYKDRLKNQEKNIICDINLKEEKAKIKISSDIQEDDSVYEMDDLMNYLYADLMKILFGGENRYVVRVYGSYYLAEPLDFCDTFNWKNNINLTAYKVEGRDTVYNVDSITVCPKEQMLYCDVEVYAFNLSAARSMAYNLFLEFTTLLSVLIDVGIKPFSTKENLLLMDRRISSNVYNFAGTVASNGFDDEELGIFVFDNMNGLIAISDSGQMITNNYLSMSANGVVVTQSSDNIVLEKKFKNRVFKKIKKKYEIKAMNDEITSYNSYPEIVSEHCSFYRKVVSFEKEHEREYKNFYNACKLYNYAHCIGDENPTVMISYLVASVEALAKTENNDDYQKQCCSDMDRFVSFCKKYYINENFDEKFLKYLYGKIRSGHFHSGVFSFLEYDCNLDLSFENEFFELEDIYMQARSILRKVVLAWIRKNILNQ
;
A
#
# COMPACT_ATOMS: atom_id res chain seq x y z
N MET A 1 28.52 15.14 -18.31
CA MET A 1 27.48 14.94 -19.34
C MET A 1 26.16 15.47 -18.79
N ILE A 2 25.32 16.13 -19.59
CA ILE A 2 23.98 16.56 -19.12
C ILE A 2 22.99 15.45 -19.46
N ARG A 3 22.23 14.99 -18.46
CA ARG A 3 21.09 14.10 -18.67
C ARG A 3 19.81 14.91 -18.58
N GLU A 4 18.87 14.60 -19.44
CA GLU A 4 17.57 15.27 -19.48
C GLU A 4 16.45 14.29 -19.76
N LYS A 5 15.27 14.61 -19.21
CA LYS A 5 14.02 13.93 -19.47
C LYS A 5 12.93 14.97 -19.71
N ILE A 6 12.14 14.77 -20.76
CA ILE A 6 11.09 15.71 -21.21
C ILE A 6 9.74 15.01 -21.21
N SER A 7 8.69 15.69 -20.75
CA SER A 7 7.29 15.28 -20.89
C SER A 7 6.45 16.42 -21.48
N SER A 8 5.47 16.05 -22.31
CA SER A 8 4.48 16.94 -22.92
C SER A 8 3.05 16.42 -22.73
N ASP A 9 2.82 15.67 -21.65
CA ASP A 9 1.54 14.96 -21.43
C ASP A 9 0.42 15.93 -21.01
N PHE A 10 0.78 17.00 -20.30
CA PHE A 10 -0.15 17.97 -19.73
C PHE A 10 -0.44 19.16 -20.65
N THR A 11 -1.66 19.69 -20.57
CA THR A 11 -2.01 20.97 -21.19
C THR A 11 -1.43 22.13 -20.41
N SER A 12 -0.97 23.18 -21.10
CA SER A 12 -0.47 24.40 -20.47
C SER A 12 -1.49 25.06 -19.55
N GLU A 13 -2.78 25.04 -19.90
CA GLU A 13 -3.85 25.58 -19.04
C GLU A 13 -3.88 24.91 -17.65
N ASN A 14 -3.78 23.58 -17.59
CA ASN A 14 -3.77 22.83 -16.32
C ASN A 14 -2.54 23.18 -15.46
N VAL A 15 -1.37 23.35 -16.10
CA VAL A 15 -0.14 23.74 -15.39
C VAL A 15 -0.23 25.17 -14.88
N ILE A 16 -0.79 26.10 -15.66
CA ILE A 16 -1.02 27.50 -15.25
C ILE A 16 -1.90 27.55 -14.01
N LYS A 17 -3.01 26.79 -13.97
CA LYS A 17 -3.90 26.73 -12.80
C LYS A 17 -3.20 26.27 -11.53
N ASN A 18 -2.20 25.40 -11.65
CA ASN A 18 -1.47 24.81 -10.53
C ASN A 18 -0.08 25.43 -10.30
N ILE A 19 0.28 26.52 -11.01
CA ILE A 19 1.66 27.04 -11.01
C ILE A 19 2.13 27.51 -9.63
N ASN A 20 1.22 28.08 -8.82
CA ASN A 20 1.56 28.53 -7.46
C ASN A 20 1.86 27.35 -6.53
N ILE A 21 1.15 26.22 -6.70
CA ILE A 21 1.42 25.00 -5.92
C ILE A 21 2.77 24.40 -6.33
N ILE A 22 3.07 24.40 -7.64
CA ILE A 22 4.37 23.96 -8.17
C ILE A 22 5.50 24.85 -7.61
N LYS A 23 5.32 26.18 -7.57
CA LYS A 23 6.28 27.10 -6.96
C LYS A 23 6.51 26.76 -5.49
N THR A 24 5.46 26.62 -4.68
CA THR A 24 5.58 26.24 -3.27
C THR A 24 6.26 24.87 -3.08
N TYR A 25 6.00 23.91 -3.96
CA TYR A 25 6.66 22.60 -3.96
C TYR A 25 8.19 22.71 -4.16
N PHE A 26 8.63 23.57 -5.07
CA PHE A 26 10.05 23.81 -5.31
C PHE A 26 10.69 24.74 -4.26
N GLU A 27 9.96 25.71 -3.72
CA GLU A 27 10.40 26.57 -2.62
C GLU A 27 10.76 25.74 -1.37
N LYS A 28 9.95 24.72 -1.03
CA LYS A 28 10.26 23.78 0.06
C LYS A 28 11.56 22.99 -0.14
N ARG A 29 12.03 22.89 -1.38
CA ARG A 29 13.33 22.27 -1.74
C ARG A 29 14.46 23.30 -1.84
N ASN A 30 14.22 24.53 -1.36
CA ASN A 30 15.16 25.65 -1.47
C ASN A 30 15.54 25.96 -2.93
N ALA A 31 14.61 25.77 -3.86
CA ALA A 31 14.84 26.08 -5.26
C ALA A 31 14.83 27.59 -5.52
N THR A 32 15.73 28.05 -6.40
CA THR A 32 15.61 29.36 -7.02
C THR A 32 14.68 29.27 -8.22
N CYS A 33 13.61 30.06 -8.22
CA CYS A 33 12.71 30.20 -9.35
C CYS A 33 13.13 31.42 -10.17
N SER A 34 13.45 31.22 -11.44
CA SER A 34 13.62 32.29 -12.42
C SER A 34 12.53 32.18 -13.48
N MET A 35 12.01 33.32 -13.92
CA MET A 35 11.14 33.40 -15.09
C MET A 35 11.99 33.98 -16.21
N SER A 36 12.49 33.11 -17.10
CA SER A 36 13.40 33.53 -18.18
C SER A 36 12.65 34.36 -19.22
N GLU A 37 11.40 34.01 -19.49
CA GLU A 37 10.45 34.74 -20.32
C GLU A 37 9.02 34.54 -19.80
N LYS A 38 8.06 35.34 -20.29
CA LYS A 38 6.64 35.12 -19.97
C LYS A 38 6.25 33.68 -20.32
N ASP A 39 5.62 32.99 -19.37
CA ASP A 39 5.15 31.60 -19.48
C ASP A 39 6.27 30.54 -19.61
N ILE A 40 7.51 30.89 -19.26
CA ILE A 40 8.64 29.96 -19.10
C ILE A 40 9.20 30.09 -17.69
N TYR A 41 9.07 29.01 -16.91
CA TYR A 41 9.55 28.92 -15.53
C TYR A 41 10.74 27.98 -15.45
N GLN A 42 11.76 28.37 -14.70
CA GLN A 42 12.92 27.54 -14.41
C GLN A 42 13.12 27.46 -12.90
N PHE A 43 13.22 26.24 -12.38
CA PHE A 43 13.47 25.93 -10.98
C PHE A 43 14.83 25.25 -10.87
N ILE A 44 15.73 25.83 -10.09
CA ILE A 44 17.07 25.28 -9.87
C ILE A 44 17.24 25.00 -8.38
N TYR A 45 17.57 23.76 -8.02
CA TYR A 45 17.85 23.39 -6.64
C TYR A 45 18.92 22.32 -6.56
N LYS A 46 19.43 22.09 -5.35
CA LYS A 46 20.38 21.02 -5.08
C LYS A 46 19.69 19.85 -4.41
N ASP A 47 19.94 18.66 -4.93
CA ASP A 47 19.50 17.41 -4.32
C ASP A 47 20.70 16.53 -3.95
N ARG A 48 20.55 15.64 -2.98
CA ARG A 48 21.62 14.73 -2.56
C ARG A 48 21.40 13.34 -3.13
N LEU A 49 22.32 12.90 -3.99
CA LEU A 49 22.42 11.52 -4.45
C LEU A 49 23.71 10.90 -3.88
N LYS A 50 23.59 9.82 -3.09
CA LYS A 50 24.74 9.10 -2.48
C LYS A 50 25.77 10.03 -1.81
N ASN A 51 25.31 10.99 -1.02
CA ASN A 51 26.12 12.00 -0.32
C ASN A 51 26.85 13.02 -1.23
N GLN A 52 26.56 13.04 -2.52
CA GLN A 52 26.99 14.09 -3.44
C GLN A 52 25.83 15.05 -3.72
N GLU A 53 26.10 16.34 -3.72
CA GLU A 53 25.13 17.33 -4.17
C GLU A 53 25.11 17.38 -5.70
N LYS A 54 23.91 17.28 -6.28
CA LYS A 54 23.66 17.44 -7.71
C LYS A 54 22.75 18.63 -7.93
N ASN A 55 23.05 19.43 -8.96
CA ASN A 55 22.18 20.52 -9.38
C ASN A 55 21.06 19.95 -10.27
N ILE A 56 19.82 20.10 -9.82
CA ILE A 56 18.63 19.72 -10.59
C ILE A 56 17.99 20.98 -11.15
N ILE A 57 17.72 20.95 -12.45
CA ILE A 57 17.04 22.02 -13.18
C ILE A 57 15.71 21.48 -13.71
N CYS A 58 14.62 22.15 -13.38
CA CYS A 58 13.30 21.87 -13.95
C CYS A 58 12.82 23.09 -14.74
N ASP A 59 12.73 22.95 -16.05
CA ASP A 59 12.19 23.95 -16.97
C ASP A 59 10.75 23.59 -17.34
N ILE A 60 9.84 24.56 -17.26
CA ILE A 60 8.44 24.43 -17.64
C ILE A 60 8.14 25.51 -18.67
N ASN A 61 7.89 25.08 -19.92
CA ASN A 61 7.50 25.96 -21.02
C ASN A 61 6.01 25.78 -21.33
N LEU A 62 5.26 26.88 -21.22
CA LEU A 62 3.79 26.92 -21.36
C LEU A 62 3.33 27.70 -22.60
N LYS A 63 4.21 27.97 -23.57
CA LYS A 63 3.89 28.74 -24.79
C LYS A 63 2.99 27.98 -25.76
N GLU A 64 3.02 26.65 -25.73
CA GLU A 64 2.23 25.77 -26.60
C GLU A 64 0.98 25.28 -25.87
N GLU A 65 0.06 24.61 -26.59
CA GLU A 65 -1.12 23.99 -25.96
C GLU A 65 -0.73 22.92 -24.94
N LYS A 66 0.32 22.16 -25.24
CA LYS A 66 0.94 21.19 -24.33
C LYS A 66 2.11 21.84 -23.59
N ALA A 67 2.12 21.68 -22.27
CA ALA A 67 3.21 22.12 -21.43
C ALA A 67 4.42 21.23 -21.67
N LYS A 68 5.58 21.81 -21.98
CA LYS A 68 6.83 21.08 -22.09
C LYS A 68 7.59 21.20 -20.77
N ILE A 69 7.57 20.14 -19.99
CA ILE A 69 8.32 20.03 -18.73
C ILE A 69 9.62 19.28 -19.05
N LYS A 70 10.76 19.86 -18.67
CA LYS A 70 12.09 19.27 -18.83
C LYS A 70 12.77 19.24 -17.47
N ILE A 71 13.29 18.08 -17.09
CA ILE A 71 14.12 17.91 -15.90
C ILE A 71 15.52 17.52 -16.38
N SER A 72 16.54 18.21 -15.90
CA SER A 72 17.93 17.94 -16.24
C SER A 72 18.86 18.04 -15.04
N SER A 73 19.95 17.30 -15.10
CA SER A 73 21.03 17.31 -14.11
C SER A 73 22.36 17.01 -14.77
N ASP A 74 23.42 17.56 -14.19
CA ASP A 74 24.78 17.16 -14.52
C ASP A 74 25.07 15.75 -13.99
N ILE A 75 25.73 14.95 -14.83
CA ILE A 75 26.20 13.59 -14.54
C ILE A 75 27.72 13.54 -14.73
N GLN A 76 28.42 13.00 -13.75
CA GLN A 76 29.84 12.66 -13.75
C GLN A 76 30.06 11.24 -14.28
N GLU A 77 31.28 10.88 -14.70
CA GLU A 77 31.56 9.56 -15.32
C GLU A 77 31.18 8.37 -14.41
N ASP A 78 31.30 8.52 -13.09
CA ASP A 78 31.01 7.45 -12.12
C ASP A 78 29.54 7.41 -11.67
N ASP A 79 28.70 8.33 -12.13
CA ASP A 79 27.28 8.37 -11.75
C ASP A 79 26.48 7.30 -12.51
N SER A 80 25.63 6.56 -11.78
CA SER A 80 24.70 5.60 -12.39
C SER A 80 23.59 6.33 -13.14
N VAL A 81 23.51 6.12 -14.45
CA VAL A 81 22.44 6.68 -15.30
C VAL A 81 21.06 6.23 -14.82
N TYR A 82 20.93 4.98 -14.35
CA TYR A 82 19.66 4.44 -13.87
C TYR A 82 19.18 5.14 -12.60
N GLU A 83 20.07 5.45 -11.66
CA GLU A 83 19.73 6.15 -10.43
C GLU A 83 19.33 7.61 -10.70
N MET A 84 19.97 8.24 -11.69
CA MET A 84 19.60 9.58 -12.14
C MET A 84 18.24 9.59 -12.84
N ASP A 85 17.94 8.59 -13.66
CA ASP A 85 16.63 8.44 -14.29
C ASP A 85 15.53 8.21 -13.23
N ASP A 86 15.81 7.43 -12.19
CA ASP A 86 14.90 7.24 -11.06
C ASP A 86 14.62 8.54 -10.31
N LEU A 87 15.64 9.36 -10.02
CA LEU A 87 15.45 10.67 -9.42
C LEU A 87 14.52 11.55 -10.27
N MET A 88 14.74 11.59 -11.59
CA MET A 88 13.86 12.32 -12.51
C MET A 88 12.44 11.76 -12.52
N ASN A 89 12.27 10.43 -12.45
CA ASN A 89 10.97 9.77 -12.36
C ASN A 89 10.21 10.19 -11.10
N TYR A 90 10.89 10.27 -9.94
CA TYR A 90 10.28 10.72 -8.70
C TYR A 90 9.77 12.15 -8.79
N LEU A 91 10.55 13.05 -9.40
CA LEU A 91 10.15 14.44 -9.58
C LEU A 91 8.96 14.58 -10.54
N TYR A 92 8.95 13.82 -11.63
CA TYR A 92 7.78 13.76 -12.51
C TYR A 92 6.54 13.24 -11.78
N ALA A 93 6.68 12.19 -10.98
CA ALA A 93 5.57 11.64 -10.20
C ALA A 93 5.01 12.66 -9.20
N ASP A 94 5.87 13.45 -8.55
CA ASP A 94 5.43 14.50 -7.62
C ASP A 94 4.74 15.67 -8.33
N LEU A 95 5.26 16.10 -9.49
CA LEU A 95 4.58 17.09 -10.32
C LEU A 95 3.23 16.57 -10.83
N MET A 96 3.16 15.30 -11.25
CA MET A 96 1.92 14.67 -11.69
C MET A 96 0.86 14.69 -10.58
N LYS A 97 1.23 14.40 -9.33
CA LYS A 97 0.30 14.50 -8.18
C LYS A 97 -0.28 15.90 -8.01
N ILE A 98 0.54 16.95 -8.17
CA ILE A 98 0.08 18.35 -8.11
C ILE A 98 -0.88 18.62 -9.27
N LEU A 99 -0.52 18.20 -10.48
CA LEU A 99 -1.27 18.46 -11.71
C LEU A 99 -2.56 17.63 -11.83
N PHE A 100 -2.73 16.59 -11.01
CA PHE A 100 -4.00 15.90 -10.86
C PHE A 100 -5.05 16.78 -10.13
N GLY A 101 -4.60 17.74 -9.31
CA GLY A 101 -5.45 18.66 -8.56
C GLY A 101 -6.38 19.50 -9.45
N GLY A 102 -7.60 19.76 -8.97
CA GLY A 102 -8.57 20.60 -9.67
C GLY A 102 -9.77 20.94 -8.79
N GLU A 103 -10.73 21.68 -9.32
CA GLU A 103 -11.87 22.20 -8.55
C GLU A 103 -13.03 21.20 -8.45
N ASN A 104 -13.06 20.16 -9.30
CA ASN A 104 -14.14 19.20 -9.28
C ASN A 104 -14.01 18.28 -8.07
N ARG A 105 -15.04 18.28 -7.21
CA ARG A 105 -15.15 17.36 -6.08
C ARG A 105 -15.64 15.99 -6.54
N TYR A 106 -15.00 14.94 -6.04
CA TYR A 106 -15.41 13.54 -6.21
C TYR A 106 -15.40 12.82 -4.86
N VAL A 107 -16.31 11.87 -4.71
CA VAL A 107 -16.22 10.84 -3.66
C VAL A 107 -16.04 9.50 -4.36
N VAL A 108 -14.79 9.03 -4.41
CA VAL A 108 -14.41 7.80 -5.13
C VAL A 108 -14.36 6.64 -4.16
N ARG A 109 -14.99 5.53 -4.52
CA ARG A 109 -14.92 4.27 -3.77
C ARG A 109 -13.77 3.41 -4.31
N VAL A 110 -12.91 2.93 -3.42
CA VAL A 110 -11.81 2.01 -3.70
C VAL A 110 -11.96 0.75 -2.85
N TYR A 111 -11.79 -0.43 -3.43
CA TYR A 111 -12.07 -1.73 -2.85
C TYR A 111 -10.79 -2.46 -2.44
N GLY A 112 -10.83 -3.13 -1.30
CA GLY A 112 -9.74 -3.96 -0.77
C GLY A 112 -10.18 -5.37 -0.46
N SER A 113 -9.22 -6.27 -0.43
CA SER A 113 -9.37 -7.64 0.06
C SER A 113 -8.33 -7.93 1.14
N TYR A 114 -8.70 -8.79 2.07
CA TYR A 114 -7.86 -9.31 3.15
C TYR A 114 -8.37 -10.70 3.53
N TYR A 115 -7.67 -11.41 4.41
CA TYR A 115 -8.07 -12.76 4.83
C TYR A 115 -8.23 -12.81 6.34
N LEU A 116 -9.43 -13.16 6.79
CA LEU A 116 -9.82 -13.40 8.19
C LEU A 116 -11.07 -14.29 8.20
N ALA A 117 -11.36 -14.94 9.32
CA ALA A 117 -12.57 -15.73 9.49
C ALA A 117 -13.84 -14.89 9.34
N GLU A 118 -13.84 -13.67 9.88
CA GLU A 118 -14.96 -12.73 9.78
C GLU A 118 -14.54 -11.36 9.24
N PRO A 119 -15.48 -10.59 8.66
CA PRO A 119 -15.24 -9.21 8.30
C PRO A 119 -14.85 -8.38 9.54
N LEU A 120 -13.82 -7.55 9.38
CA LEU A 120 -13.45 -6.54 10.37
C LEU A 120 -14.64 -5.63 10.66
N ASP A 121 -14.80 -5.25 11.92
CA ASP A 121 -15.88 -4.34 12.31
C ASP A 121 -15.50 -2.87 12.04
N PHE A 122 -15.24 -2.56 10.76
CA PHE A 122 -14.95 -1.22 10.24
C PHE A 122 -16.21 -0.58 9.69
N CYS A 123 -16.60 0.55 10.28
CA CYS A 123 -17.62 1.45 9.77
C CYS A 123 -17.43 2.82 10.43
N ASP A 124 -16.43 3.59 9.99
CA ASP A 124 -16.13 4.89 10.59
C ASP A 124 -15.48 5.88 9.61
N THR A 125 -15.63 7.16 9.91
CA THR A 125 -14.94 8.24 9.21
C THR A 125 -13.62 8.57 9.90
N PHE A 126 -12.52 8.40 9.16
CA PHE A 126 -11.19 8.83 9.57
C PHE A 126 -10.93 10.25 9.07
N ASN A 127 -10.57 11.14 10.00
CA ASN A 127 -10.01 12.44 9.66
C ASN A 127 -8.49 12.27 9.50
N TRP A 128 -8.06 12.08 8.26
CA TRP A 128 -6.66 11.93 7.84
C TRP A 128 -6.32 13.05 6.83
N LYS A 129 -5.34 12.84 5.93
CA LYS A 129 -5.02 13.77 4.81
C LYS A 129 -6.28 14.22 4.06
N ASN A 130 -7.19 13.28 3.87
CA ASN A 130 -8.52 13.46 3.32
C ASN A 130 -9.54 12.80 4.24
N ASN A 131 -10.82 13.18 4.10
CA ASN A 131 -11.91 12.44 4.73
C ASN A 131 -12.01 11.06 4.05
N ILE A 132 -11.91 10.01 4.86
CA ILE A 132 -12.00 8.62 4.41
C ILE A 132 -13.06 7.89 5.23
N ASN A 133 -13.94 7.15 4.56
CA ASN A 133 -14.81 6.17 5.21
C ASN A 133 -14.32 4.78 4.89
N LEU A 134 -13.92 4.02 5.90
CA LEU A 134 -13.61 2.60 5.75
C LEU A 134 -14.82 1.77 6.19
N THR A 135 -15.30 0.89 5.30
CA THR A 135 -16.42 0.00 5.58
C THR A 135 -16.08 -1.42 5.17
N ALA A 136 -16.34 -2.39 6.04
CA ALA A 136 -16.27 -3.80 5.67
C ALA A 136 -17.50 -4.20 4.85
N TYR A 137 -17.27 -4.92 3.76
CA TYR A 137 -18.33 -5.46 2.92
C TYR A 137 -18.84 -6.75 3.54
N LYS A 138 -20.13 -6.79 3.89
CA LYS A 138 -20.77 -7.95 4.53
C LYS A 138 -21.65 -8.67 3.52
N VAL A 139 -21.42 -9.98 3.37
CA VAL A 139 -22.25 -10.85 2.53
C VAL A 139 -23.27 -11.56 3.42
N GLU A 140 -24.55 -11.29 3.22
CA GLU A 140 -25.62 -11.96 3.96
C GLU A 140 -25.63 -13.48 3.68
N GLY A 141 -25.83 -14.29 4.71
CA GLY A 141 -25.92 -15.75 4.58
C GLY A 141 -24.61 -16.47 4.30
N ARG A 142 -23.46 -15.78 4.27
CA ARG A 142 -22.15 -16.36 3.98
C ARG A 142 -21.83 -17.59 4.83
N ASP A 143 -22.08 -17.54 6.13
CA ASP A 143 -21.76 -18.61 7.08
C ASP A 143 -22.69 -19.83 6.95
N THR A 144 -23.76 -19.72 6.15
CA THR A 144 -24.72 -20.81 5.94
C THR A 144 -24.36 -21.72 4.77
N VAL A 145 -23.37 -21.34 3.93
CA VAL A 145 -23.11 -21.99 2.64
C VAL A 145 -22.13 -23.18 2.76
N TYR A 146 -21.25 -23.20 3.77
CA TYR A 146 -20.32 -24.31 4.00
C TYR A 146 -20.10 -24.54 5.50
N ASN A 147 -20.81 -25.54 6.06
CA ASN A 147 -20.76 -25.90 7.47
C ASN A 147 -19.53 -26.78 7.80
N VAL A 148 -18.34 -26.35 7.37
CA VAL A 148 -17.06 -26.96 7.75
C VAL A 148 -16.19 -26.02 8.58
N ASP A 149 -16.71 -24.85 8.97
CA ASP A 149 -15.99 -23.89 9.82
C ASP A 149 -15.54 -24.49 11.17
N SER A 150 -16.21 -25.54 11.65
CA SER A 150 -15.80 -26.30 12.83
C SER A 150 -14.70 -27.36 12.56
N ILE A 151 -14.30 -27.55 11.30
CA ILE A 151 -13.39 -28.60 10.82
C ILE A 151 -12.19 -28.01 10.06
N THR A 152 -12.38 -26.91 9.32
CA THR A 152 -11.35 -26.28 8.49
C THR A 152 -10.99 -24.89 9.02
N VAL A 153 -9.72 -24.68 9.36
CA VAL A 153 -9.15 -23.37 9.72
C VAL A 153 -8.69 -22.65 8.46
N CYS A 154 -9.59 -22.47 7.50
CA CYS A 154 -9.24 -21.86 6.21
C CYS A 154 -9.43 -20.34 6.27
N PRO A 155 -8.44 -19.52 5.86
CA PRO A 155 -8.63 -18.09 5.69
C PRO A 155 -9.77 -17.82 4.70
N LYS A 156 -10.75 -17.02 5.12
CA LYS A 156 -11.84 -16.57 4.25
C LYS A 156 -11.45 -15.21 3.65
N GLU A 157 -11.58 -15.06 2.33
CA GLU A 157 -11.40 -13.75 1.69
C GLU A 157 -12.48 -12.80 2.20
N GLN A 158 -12.07 -11.70 2.82
CA GLN A 158 -12.93 -10.63 3.28
C GLN A 158 -12.71 -9.41 2.39
N MET A 159 -13.74 -8.58 2.31
CA MET A 159 -13.72 -7.39 1.47
C MET A 159 -13.99 -6.15 2.31
N LEU A 160 -13.40 -5.04 1.87
CA LEU A 160 -13.68 -3.72 2.40
C LEU A 160 -13.72 -2.72 1.27
N TYR A 161 -14.29 -1.55 1.53
CA TYR A 161 -14.20 -0.42 0.63
C TYR A 161 -13.94 0.87 1.40
N CYS A 162 -13.34 1.80 0.68
CA CYS A 162 -12.87 3.08 1.16
C CYS A 162 -13.49 4.18 0.28
N ASP A 163 -14.43 4.95 0.82
CA ASP A 163 -14.90 6.17 0.15
C ASP A 163 -13.91 7.29 0.48
N VAL A 164 -13.29 7.86 -0.55
CA VAL A 164 -12.27 8.92 -0.44
C VAL A 164 -12.77 10.20 -1.11
N GLU A 165 -12.81 11.29 -0.35
CA GLU A 165 -13.13 12.62 -0.88
C GLU A 165 -11.89 13.28 -1.47
N VAL A 166 -11.93 13.64 -2.76
CA VAL A 166 -10.81 14.26 -3.50
C VAL A 166 -11.29 15.40 -4.40
N TYR A 167 -10.37 16.32 -4.70
CA TYR A 167 -10.58 17.45 -5.61
C TYR A 167 -9.61 17.31 -6.79
N ALA A 168 -10.14 17.09 -7.99
CA ALA A 168 -9.33 16.71 -9.15
C ALA A 168 -9.81 17.38 -10.44
N PHE A 169 -8.97 17.42 -11.48
CA PHE A 169 -9.38 18.04 -12.75
C PHE A 169 -10.39 17.17 -13.52
N ASN A 170 -10.25 15.84 -13.49
CA ASN A 170 -11.18 14.89 -14.12
C ASN A 170 -11.33 13.60 -13.30
N LEU A 171 -12.21 12.69 -13.76
CA LEU A 171 -12.43 11.40 -13.09
C LEU A 171 -11.16 10.55 -13.00
N SER A 172 -10.37 10.47 -14.07
CA SER A 172 -9.15 9.64 -14.08
C SER A 172 -8.17 10.08 -12.99
N ALA A 173 -7.97 11.39 -12.85
CA ALA A 173 -7.13 11.96 -11.79
C ALA A 173 -7.73 11.71 -10.40
N ALA A 174 -9.04 11.87 -10.23
CA ALA A 174 -9.72 11.58 -8.97
C ALA A 174 -9.51 10.13 -8.52
N ARG A 175 -9.66 9.18 -9.44
CA ARG A 175 -9.47 7.74 -9.17
C ARG A 175 -8.02 7.43 -8.82
N SER A 176 -7.05 7.99 -9.54
CA SER A 176 -5.63 7.83 -9.23
C SER A 176 -5.27 8.37 -7.84
N MET A 177 -5.78 9.55 -7.47
CA MET A 177 -5.58 10.11 -6.13
C MET A 177 -6.20 9.22 -5.04
N ALA A 178 -7.46 8.84 -5.21
CA ALA A 178 -8.18 8.02 -4.25
C ALA A 178 -7.50 6.64 -4.07
N TYR A 179 -7.03 6.04 -5.15
CA TYR A 179 -6.30 4.77 -5.11
C TYR A 179 -4.98 4.87 -4.35
N ASN A 180 -4.20 5.93 -4.58
CA ASN A 180 -2.95 6.17 -3.84
C ASN A 180 -3.21 6.42 -2.34
N LEU A 181 -4.25 7.19 -2.00
CA LEU A 181 -4.66 7.43 -0.62
C LEU A 181 -5.14 6.15 0.05
N PHE A 182 -5.90 5.31 -0.68
CA PHE A 182 -6.31 4.00 -0.20
C PHE A 182 -5.12 3.11 0.11
N LEU A 183 -4.17 2.98 -0.83
CA LEU A 183 -2.96 2.16 -0.64
C LEU A 183 -2.17 2.61 0.59
N GLU A 184 -1.97 3.92 0.75
CA GLU A 184 -1.26 4.46 1.90
C GLU A 184 -2.02 4.19 3.20
N PHE A 185 -3.33 4.47 3.22
CA PHE A 185 -4.19 4.25 4.37
C PHE A 185 -4.18 2.79 4.83
N THR A 186 -4.41 1.84 3.91
CA THR A 186 -4.48 0.40 4.25
C THR A 186 -3.12 -0.19 4.59
N THR A 187 -2.04 0.33 3.99
CA THR A 187 -0.68 -0.06 4.35
C THR A 187 -0.34 0.32 5.79
N LEU A 188 -0.73 1.53 6.22
CA LEU A 188 -0.61 1.92 7.62
C LEU A 188 -1.49 1.05 8.52
N LEU A 189 -2.74 0.79 8.09
CA LEU A 189 -3.70 -0.02 8.85
C LEU A 189 -3.17 -1.42 9.11
N SER A 190 -2.58 -2.04 8.08
CA SER A 190 -2.05 -3.39 8.11
C SER A 190 -1.08 -3.61 9.27
N VAL A 191 -0.20 -2.64 9.53
CA VAL A 191 0.73 -2.68 10.67
C VAL A 191 0.00 -2.64 12.00
N LEU A 192 -1.02 -1.79 12.13
CA LEU A 192 -1.76 -1.63 13.38
C LEU A 192 -2.52 -2.92 13.75
N ILE A 193 -3.13 -3.60 12.76
CA ILE A 193 -3.99 -4.77 13.00
C ILE A 193 -3.34 -6.14 12.71
N ASP A 194 -2.10 -6.18 12.21
CA ASP A 194 -1.39 -7.40 11.77
C ASP A 194 -2.05 -8.17 10.62
N VAL A 195 -2.67 -7.46 9.67
CA VAL A 195 -3.40 -8.10 8.55
C VAL A 195 -3.00 -7.46 7.23
N GLY A 196 -2.69 -8.29 6.24
CA GLY A 196 -2.40 -7.84 4.88
C GLY A 196 -3.65 -7.37 4.17
N ILE A 197 -3.64 -6.14 3.68
CA ILE A 197 -4.73 -5.57 2.89
C ILE A 197 -4.19 -5.21 1.51
N LYS A 198 -4.74 -5.86 0.48
CA LYS A 198 -4.38 -5.63 -0.92
C LYS A 198 -5.56 -5.00 -1.67
N PRO A 199 -5.31 -4.19 -2.72
CA PRO A 199 -6.34 -3.80 -3.66
C PRO A 199 -7.11 -5.00 -4.18
N PHE A 200 -8.43 -4.90 -4.23
CA PHE A 200 -9.25 -5.93 -4.83
C PHE A 200 -8.94 -6.07 -6.32
N SER A 201 -8.81 -7.31 -6.77
CA SER A 201 -8.65 -7.69 -8.16
C SER A 201 -9.29 -9.06 -8.38
N THR A 202 -10.01 -9.18 -9.49
CA THR A 202 -10.67 -10.42 -9.86
C THR A 202 -9.68 -11.49 -10.27
N LYS A 203 -10.04 -12.75 -10.00
CA LYS A 203 -9.44 -13.97 -10.55
C LYS A 203 -10.55 -14.83 -11.16
N GLU A 204 -10.29 -15.40 -12.32
CA GLU A 204 -11.11 -16.48 -12.86
C GLU A 204 -10.63 -17.80 -12.25
N ASN A 205 -11.49 -18.45 -11.48
CA ASN A 205 -11.18 -19.68 -10.77
C ASN A 205 -12.04 -20.83 -11.30
N LEU A 206 -11.47 -22.03 -11.28
CA LEU A 206 -12.26 -23.25 -11.44
C LEU A 206 -13.06 -23.47 -10.15
N LEU A 207 -14.39 -23.33 -10.24
CA LEU A 207 -15.30 -23.68 -9.17
C LEU A 207 -15.76 -25.12 -9.34
N LEU A 208 -15.50 -25.92 -8.32
CA LEU A 208 -16.04 -27.26 -8.18
C LEU A 208 -17.17 -27.20 -7.15
N MET A 209 -18.36 -27.62 -7.56
CA MET A 209 -19.55 -27.64 -6.72
C MET A 209 -20.02 -29.08 -6.57
N ASP A 210 -19.95 -29.56 -5.34
CA ASP A 210 -20.37 -30.90 -4.97
C ASP A 210 -21.72 -30.83 -4.28
N ARG A 211 -22.76 -31.38 -4.93
CA ARG A 211 -24.11 -31.45 -4.34
C ARG A 211 -24.44 -32.88 -4.00
N ARG A 212 -24.57 -33.19 -2.70
CA ARG A 212 -25.05 -34.50 -2.24
C ARG A 212 -26.50 -34.70 -2.68
N ILE A 213 -26.76 -35.75 -3.47
CA ILE A 213 -28.11 -36.12 -3.92
C ILE A 213 -28.73 -37.14 -2.95
N SER A 214 -27.94 -38.11 -2.49
CA SER A 214 -28.38 -39.14 -1.54
C SER A 214 -27.19 -39.66 -0.72
N SER A 215 -27.40 -40.70 0.10
CA SER A 215 -26.29 -41.33 0.82
C SER A 215 -25.22 -41.81 -0.16
N ASN A 216 -23.98 -41.35 0.02
CA ASN A 216 -22.80 -41.66 -0.81
C ASN A 216 -22.93 -41.37 -2.32
N VAL A 217 -23.87 -40.50 -2.73
CA VAL A 217 -24.00 -40.07 -4.14
C VAL A 217 -23.92 -38.55 -4.21
N TYR A 218 -22.96 -38.08 -5.01
CA TYR A 218 -22.68 -36.67 -5.22
C TYR A 218 -22.83 -36.33 -6.70
N ASN A 219 -23.43 -35.18 -6.97
CA ASN A 219 -23.34 -34.54 -8.27
C ASN A 219 -22.13 -33.61 -8.25
N PHE A 220 -21.20 -33.83 -9.18
CA PHE A 220 -20.03 -32.98 -9.36
C PHE A 220 -20.29 -32.05 -10.53
N ALA A 221 -20.31 -30.75 -10.27
CA ALA A 221 -20.38 -29.73 -11.31
C ALA A 221 -19.12 -28.87 -11.27
N GLY A 222 -18.54 -28.60 -12.45
CA GLY A 222 -17.41 -27.70 -12.59
C GLY A 222 -17.79 -26.54 -13.50
N THR A 223 -17.43 -25.32 -13.10
CA THR A 223 -17.51 -24.13 -13.97
C THR A 223 -16.31 -23.23 -13.73
N VAL A 224 -15.99 -22.38 -14.69
CA VAL A 224 -15.10 -21.24 -14.42
C VAL A 224 -15.98 -20.09 -13.94
N ALA A 225 -15.58 -19.42 -12.87
CA ALA A 225 -16.25 -18.21 -12.41
C ALA A 225 -15.25 -17.12 -12.03
N SER A 226 -15.67 -15.89 -12.27
CA SER A 226 -15.04 -14.67 -11.80
C SER A 226 -15.55 -14.35 -10.40
N ASN A 227 -14.67 -13.91 -9.50
CA ASN A 227 -15.05 -13.37 -8.19
C ASN A 227 -15.39 -11.86 -8.23
N GLY A 228 -15.58 -11.26 -9.41
CA GLY A 228 -16.14 -9.92 -9.53
C GLY A 228 -17.56 -9.84 -8.94
N PHE A 229 -17.94 -8.67 -8.43
CA PHE A 229 -19.18 -8.50 -7.67
C PHE A 229 -19.89 -7.18 -8.03
N ASP A 230 -21.18 -7.10 -7.70
CA ASP A 230 -21.99 -5.89 -7.90
C ASP A 230 -21.99 -5.02 -6.64
N ASP A 231 -21.54 -3.77 -6.76
CA ASP A 231 -21.80 -2.73 -5.78
C ASP A 231 -23.15 -2.09 -6.11
N GLU A 232 -24.22 -2.66 -5.55
CA GLU A 232 -25.60 -2.20 -5.76
C GLU A 232 -25.82 -0.76 -5.29
N GLU A 233 -25.07 -0.29 -4.27
CA GLU A 233 -25.18 1.07 -3.74
C GLU A 233 -24.76 2.11 -4.80
N LEU A 234 -23.73 1.79 -5.58
CA LEU A 234 -23.24 2.63 -6.66
C LEU A 234 -23.82 2.26 -8.03
N GLY A 235 -24.40 1.06 -8.17
CA GLY A 235 -24.72 0.46 -9.46
C GLY A 235 -23.46 0.34 -10.32
N ILE A 236 -22.43 -0.30 -9.79
CA ILE A 236 -21.15 -0.54 -10.44
C ILE A 236 -20.78 -2.00 -10.25
N PHE A 237 -20.48 -2.70 -11.34
CA PHE A 237 -19.86 -4.01 -11.27
C PHE A 237 -18.34 -3.86 -11.13
N VAL A 238 -17.74 -4.56 -10.17
CA VAL A 238 -16.35 -4.40 -9.75
C VAL A 238 -15.54 -5.63 -10.11
N PHE A 239 -14.65 -5.48 -11.09
CA PHE A 239 -13.59 -6.46 -11.38
C PHE A 239 -12.28 -6.11 -10.68
N ASP A 240 -11.87 -4.85 -10.77
CA ASP A 240 -10.67 -4.30 -10.14
C ASP A 240 -10.83 -2.79 -9.93
N ASN A 241 -9.92 -2.20 -9.14
CA ASN A 241 -9.93 -0.76 -8.85
C ASN A 241 -9.43 0.13 -10.00
N MET A 242 -8.78 -0.45 -10.99
CA MET A 242 -8.05 0.25 -12.06
C MET A 242 -8.96 0.52 -13.26
N ASN A 243 -9.21 -0.44 -14.13
CA ASN A 243 -10.12 -0.24 -15.25
C ASN A 243 -11.35 -1.16 -15.19
N GLY A 244 -11.34 -2.12 -14.28
CA GLY A 244 -12.43 -3.07 -14.05
C GLY A 244 -13.67 -2.53 -13.34
N LEU A 245 -13.82 -1.21 -13.17
CA LEU A 245 -15.06 -0.60 -12.68
C LEU A 245 -16.03 -0.38 -13.84
N ILE A 246 -17.12 -1.14 -13.88
CA ILE A 246 -18.12 -1.07 -14.95
C ILE A 246 -19.37 -0.40 -14.40
N ALA A 247 -19.67 0.80 -14.90
CA ALA A 247 -20.87 1.51 -14.46
C ALA A 247 -22.13 0.90 -15.09
N ILE A 248 -23.19 0.74 -14.30
CA ILE A 248 -24.50 0.34 -14.81
C ILE A 248 -25.33 1.60 -15.00
N SER A 249 -25.80 1.82 -16.24
CA SER A 249 -26.67 2.95 -16.59
C SER A 249 -28.08 2.79 -16.02
N ASP A 250 -28.86 3.87 -16.01
CA ASP A 250 -30.27 3.83 -15.57
C ASP A 250 -31.13 2.88 -16.43
N SER A 251 -30.69 2.56 -17.66
CA SER A 251 -31.34 1.60 -18.55
C SER A 251 -30.81 0.16 -18.39
N GLY A 252 -29.95 -0.09 -17.40
CA GLY A 252 -29.31 -1.40 -17.15
C GLY A 252 -28.16 -1.75 -18.09
N GLN A 253 -27.67 -0.80 -18.89
CA GLN A 253 -26.53 -1.06 -19.78
C GLN A 253 -25.22 -0.98 -19.01
N MET A 254 -24.34 -1.96 -19.21
CA MET A 254 -22.99 -1.97 -18.67
C MET A 254 -22.08 -1.07 -19.51
N ILE A 255 -21.46 -0.08 -18.88
CA ILE A 255 -20.58 0.91 -19.48
C ILE A 255 -19.18 0.71 -18.91
N THR A 256 -18.35 0.06 -19.71
CA THR A 256 -16.97 -0.27 -19.36
C THR A 256 -16.07 0.96 -19.44
N ASN A 257 -15.04 1.01 -18.60
CA ASN A 257 -13.92 1.91 -18.86
C ASN A 257 -13.08 1.36 -20.01
N ASN A 258 -12.46 2.26 -20.76
CA ASN A 258 -11.50 1.87 -21.78
C ASN A 258 -10.19 1.45 -21.09
N TYR A 259 -9.61 0.33 -21.53
CA TYR A 259 -8.35 -0.14 -20.98
C TYR A 259 -7.43 -0.71 -22.04
N LEU A 260 -6.14 -0.63 -21.76
CA LEU A 260 -5.12 -1.30 -22.53
C LEU A 260 -4.85 -2.64 -21.84
N SER A 261 -5.32 -3.74 -22.42
CA SER A 261 -4.96 -5.08 -21.94
C SER A 261 -4.07 -5.79 -22.91
N MET A 262 -3.03 -6.40 -22.36
CA MET A 262 -2.32 -7.48 -23.01
C MET A 262 -3.13 -8.75 -22.82
N SER A 263 -3.72 -9.25 -23.90
CA SER A 263 -4.36 -10.57 -23.92
C SER A 263 -3.37 -11.61 -24.48
N ALA A 264 -3.68 -12.89 -24.32
CA ALA A 264 -2.94 -13.97 -24.98
C ALA A 264 -2.87 -13.80 -26.52
N ASN A 265 -3.79 -13.01 -27.11
CA ASN A 265 -3.88 -12.74 -28.54
C ASN A 265 -3.27 -11.39 -28.95
N GLY A 266 -2.51 -10.74 -28.06
CA GLY A 266 -1.84 -9.46 -28.32
C GLY A 266 -2.43 -8.29 -27.52
N VAL A 267 -1.94 -7.08 -27.82
CA VAL A 267 -2.36 -5.83 -27.16
C VAL A 267 -3.68 -5.38 -27.75
N VAL A 268 -4.75 -5.46 -26.96
CA VAL A 268 -6.04 -4.86 -27.31
C VAL A 268 -6.05 -3.44 -26.77
N VAL A 269 -6.04 -2.46 -27.69
CA VAL A 269 -6.16 -1.03 -27.36
C VAL A 269 -7.56 -0.58 -27.72
N THR A 270 -8.43 -0.43 -26.73
CA THR A 270 -9.70 0.28 -26.93
C THR A 270 -9.47 1.78 -26.72
N GLN A 271 -9.59 2.58 -27.78
CA GLN A 271 -9.47 4.04 -27.72
C GLN A 271 -10.71 4.70 -27.08
N SER A 272 -10.48 5.90 -26.54
CA SER A 272 -11.26 6.59 -25.51
C SER A 272 -12.64 7.13 -25.90
N SER A 273 -13.54 7.04 -24.91
CA SER A 273 -14.40 8.14 -24.47
C SER A 273 -14.43 8.17 -22.93
N ASP A 274 -14.60 9.36 -22.33
CA ASP A 274 -14.78 9.50 -20.88
C ASP A 274 -16.02 8.70 -20.41
N ASN A 275 -15.91 7.96 -19.31
CA ASN A 275 -17.05 7.24 -18.73
C ASN A 275 -17.93 8.22 -17.94
N ILE A 276 -18.77 8.98 -18.66
CA ILE A 276 -19.64 10.02 -18.11
C ILE A 276 -20.59 9.45 -17.03
N VAL A 277 -21.03 8.20 -17.18
CA VAL A 277 -21.93 7.57 -16.21
C VAL A 277 -21.21 7.28 -14.91
N LEU A 278 -20.00 6.70 -14.97
CA LEU A 278 -19.15 6.50 -13.79
C LEU A 278 -18.78 7.84 -13.14
N GLU A 279 -18.46 8.85 -13.93
CA GLU A 279 -18.14 10.18 -13.45
C GLU A 279 -19.31 10.79 -12.68
N LYS A 280 -20.53 10.72 -13.24
CA LYS A 280 -21.75 11.19 -12.58
C LYS A 280 -21.99 10.48 -11.26
N LYS A 281 -21.77 9.16 -11.18
CA LYS A 281 -21.90 8.38 -9.93
C LYS A 281 -20.97 8.90 -8.84
N PHE A 282 -19.68 9.14 -9.15
CA PHE A 282 -18.72 9.63 -8.15
C PHE A 282 -18.84 11.14 -7.84
N LYS A 283 -19.26 11.97 -8.80
CA LYS A 283 -19.51 13.41 -8.57
C LYS A 283 -20.75 13.65 -7.70
N ASN A 284 -21.82 12.88 -7.93
CA ASN A 284 -23.08 13.06 -7.21
C ASN A 284 -23.11 12.36 -5.85
N ARG A 285 -22.12 11.52 -5.55
CA ARG A 285 -22.03 10.81 -4.28
C ARG A 285 -21.77 11.79 -3.14
N VAL A 286 -22.61 11.69 -2.10
CA VAL A 286 -22.45 12.47 -0.87
C VAL A 286 -21.57 11.70 0.10
N PHE A 287 -20.51 12.33 0.59
CA PHE A 287 -19.69 11.77 1.66
C PHE A 287 -20.49 11.72 2.98
N LYS A 288 -20.98 10.55 3.37
CA LYS A 288 -21.74 10.35 4.61
C LYS A 288 -20.76 10.16 5.77
N LYS A 289 -20.71 11.09 6.73
CA LYS A 289 -19.89 10.89 7.93
C LYS A 289 -20.50 9.80 8.81
N ILE A 290 -19.71 8.79 9.12
CA ILE A 290 -20.06 7.70 10.01
C ILE A 290 -19.23 7.90 11.28
N LYS A 291 -19.85 7.74 12.46
CA LYS A 291 -19.17 7.82 13.74
C LYS A 291 -19.43 6.57 14.54
N LYS A 292 -18.43 5.72 14.62
CA LYS A 292 -18.44 4.56 15.52
C LYS A 292 -17.78 4.92 16.84
N LYS A 293 -18.36 4.45 17.94
CA LYS A 293 -17.72 4.53 19.26
C LYS A 293 -16.80 3.34 19.43
N TYR A 294 -15.52 3.61 19.63
CA TYR A 294 -14.53 2.59 19.95
C TYR A 294 -14.22 2.58 21.44
N GLU A 295 -13.82 1.41 21.95
CA GLU A 295 -13.32 1.29 23.32
C GLU A 295 -12.03 2.11 23.47
N ILE A 296 -11.91 2.81 24.61
CA ILE A 296 -10.74 3.62 24.93
C ILE A 296 -9.67 2.71 25.52
N LYS A 297 -8.83 2.13 24.67
CA LYS A 297 -7.69 1.30 25.07
C LYS A 297 -6.56 1.34 24.05
N ALA A 298 -5.40 0.82 24.46
CA ALA A 298 -4.25 0.61 23.60
C ALA A 298 -4.52 -0.52 22.59
N MET A 299 -3.88 -0.44 21.42
CA MET A 299 -3.91 -1.49 20.40
C MET A 299 -3.29 -2.77 20.96
N ASN A 300 -3.76 -3.93 20.49
CA ASN A 300 -3.15 -5.21 20.83
C ASN A 300 -1.83 -5.39 20.06
N ASP A 301 -0.75 -5.75 20.75
CA ASP A 301 0.55 -6.06 20.14
C ASP A 301 0.83 -7.54 19.93
N GLU A 302 -0.13 -8.40 20.26
CA GLU A 302 -0.13 -9.80 19.86
C GLU A 302 -0.40 -9.95 18.37
N ILE A 303 0.12 -11.05 17.81
CA ILE A 303 -0.05 -11.41 16.40
C ILE A 303 -1.52 -11.74 16.09
N THR A 304 -1.93 -11.41 14.87
CA THR A 304 -3.27 -11.75 14.37
C THR A 304 -3.17 -13.00 13.50
N SER A 305 -4.01 -13.99 13.81
CA SER A 305 -4.19 -15.21 13.03
C SER A 305 -5.48 -15.16 12.23
N TYR A 306 -5.65 -16.01 11.20
CA TYR A 306 -6.86 -15.97 10.36
C TYR A 306 -8.16 -16.18 11.12
N ASN A 307 -8.15 -17.04 12.12
CA ASN A 307 -9.28 -17.33 12.99
C ASN A 307 -9.47 -16.31 14.13
N SER A 308 -8.71 -15.21 14.12
CA SER A 308 -8.82 -14.17 15.15
C SER A 308 -9.70 -13.01 14.69
N TYR A 309 -10.17 -12.26 15.68
CA TYR A 309 -11.07 -11.12 15.50
C TYR A 309 -10.38 -9.86 16.04
N PRO A 310 -9.44 -9.27 15.27
CA PRO A 310 -8.66 -8.14 15.77
C PRO A 310 -9.61 -6.96 16.03
N GLU A 311 -9.57 -6.49 17.27
CA GLU A 311 -10.47 -5.43 17.72
C GLU A 311 -9.93 -4.05 17.34
N ILE A 312 -10.82 -3.21 16.82
CA ILE A 312 -10.53 -1.82 16.51
C ILE A 312 -10.85 -0.96 17.73
N VAL A 313 -9.85 -0.23 18.19
CA VAL A 313 -9.88 0.58 19.41
C VAL A 313 -9.53 2.04 19.15
N SER A 314 -9.75 2.92 20.13
CA SER A 314 -9.52 4.36 19.98
C SER A 314 -8.10 4.73 19.52
N GLU A 315 -7.09 3.94 19.90
CA GLU A 315 -5.68 4.19 19.53
C GLU A 315 -5.42 4.03 18.03
N HIS A 316 -6.12 3.12 17.34
CA HIS A 316 -6.07 3.03 15.86
C HIS A 316 -6.57 4.32 15.20
N CYS A 317 -7.63 4.91 15.76
CA CYS A 317 -8.24 6.12 15.22
C CYS A 317 -7.43 7.38 15.57
N SER A 318 -6.79 7.42 16.73
CA SER A 318 -5.90 8.52 17.11
C SER A 318 -4.61 8.51 16.29
N PHE A 319 -4.09 7.32 15.94
CA PHE A 319 -2.92 7.15 15.08
C PHE A 319 -3.03 7.96 13.78
N TYR A 320 -4.12 7.81 13.03
CA TYR A 320 -4.27 8.51 11.74
C TYR A 320 -4.28 10.03 11.85
N ARG A 321 -4.75 10.59 12.97
CA ARG A 321 -4.67 12.04 13.20
C ARG A 321 -3.23 12.46 13.51
N LYS A 322 -2.53 11.68 14.34
CA LYS A 322 -1.17 12.00 14.78
C LYS A 322 -0.12 11.76 13.70
N VAL A 323 -0.28 10.74 12.86
CA VAL A 323 0.68 10.43 11.78
C VAL A 323 0.75 11.55 10.73
N VAL A 324 -0.33 12.32 10.53
CA VAL A 324 -0.33 13.50 9.65
C VAL A 324 0.53 14.63 10.22
N SER A 325 0.48 14.83 11.54
CA SER A 325 1.39 15.80 12.19
C SER A 325 2.82 15.32 12.11
N PHE A 326 3.06 14.04 12.40
CA PHE A 326 4.39 13.42 12.31
C PHE A 326 4.99 13.55 10.91
N GLU A 327 4.24 13.28 9.84
CA GLU A 327 4.70 13.44 8.45
C GLU A 327 5.15 14.88 8.14
N LYS A 328 4.44 15.88 8.68
CA LYS A 328 4.77 17.29 8.46
C LYS A 328 6.03 17.72 9.21
N GLU A 329 6.23 17.20 10.41
CA GLU A 329 7.34 17.57 11.30
C GLU A 329 8.62 16.76 11.01
N HIS A 330 8.45 15.52 10.53
CA HIS A 330 9.49 14.52 10.35
C HIS A 330 9.39 13.82 8.99
N GLU A 331 9.41 14.58 7.89
CA GLU A 331 9.19 14.08 6.52
C GLU A 331 10.12 12.91 6.15
N ARG A 332 11.40 12.99 6.54
CA ARG A 332 12.40 11.96 6.22
C ARG A 332 12.13 10.66 7.00
N GLU A 333 11.84 10.78 8.29
CA GLU A 333 11.52 9.66 9.17
C GLU A 333 10.20 9.02 8.74
N TYR A 334 9.19 9.82 8.39
CA TYR A 334 7.93 9.32 7.85
C TYR A 334 8.13 8.51 6.57
N LYS A 335 8.99 8.96 5.66
CA LYS A 335 9.30 8.20 4.43
C LYS A 335 9.87 6.81 4.76
N ASN A 336 10.78 6.72 5.72
CA ASN A 336 11.36 5.44 6.16
C ASN A 336 10.32 4.57 6.89
N PHE A 337 9.51 5.16 7.76
CA PHE A 337 8.40 4.48 8.43
C PHE A 337 7.39 3.92 7.42
N TYR A 338 6.95 4.73 6.46
CA TYR A 338 6.01 4.28 5.44
C TYR A 338 6.60 3.20 4.53
N ASN A 339 7.90 3.25 4.24
CA ASN A 339 8.60 2.16 3.56
C ASN A 339 8.57 0.85 4.36
N ALA A 340 8.76 0.93 5.68
CA ALA A 340 8.60 -0.22 6.57
C ALA A 340 7.16 -0.76 6.51
N CYS A 341 6.14 0.10 6.63
CA CYS A 341 4.74 -0.31 6.55
C CYS A 341 4.42 -1.02 5.22
N LYS A 342 4.96 -0.54 4.09
CA LYS A 342 4.77 -1.21 2.78
C LYS A 342 5.33 -2.62 2.77
N LEU A 343 6.54 -2.82 3.30
CA LEU A 343 7.16 -4.15 3.39
C LEU A 343 6.38 -5.05 4.37
N TYR A 344 5.90 -4.50 5.47
CA TYR A 344 5.05 -5.21 6.43
C TYR A 344 3.75 -5.69 5.78
N ASN A 345 2.99 -4.79 5.16
CA ASN A 345 1.76 -5.15 4.46
C ASN A 345 2.03 -6.18 3.36
N TYR A 346 3.13 -6.02 2.62
CA TYR A 346 3.53 -6.98 1.60
C TYR A 346 3.82 -8.36 2.19
N ALA A 347 4.53 -8.43 3.32
CA ALA A 347 4.79 -9.68 4.04
C ALA A 347 3.51 -10.46 4.32
N HIS A 348 2.44 -9.79 4.76
CA HIS A 348 1.15 -10.44 5.01
C HIS A 348 0.36 -10.73 3.72
N CYS A 349 0.47 -9.90 2.69
CA CYS A 349 -0.27 -10.10 1.44
C CYS A 349 0.26 -11.26 0.59
N ILE A 350 1.57 -11.56 0.67
CA ILE A 350 2.21 -12.59 -0.17
C ILE A 350 2.89 -13.71 0.63
N GLY A 351 3.23 -13.48 1.90
CA GLY A 351 3.93 -14.44 2.74
C GLY A 351 3.00 -15.40 3.48
N ASP A 352 1.69 -15.26 3.31
CA ASP A 352 0.67 -16.12 3.94
C ASP A 352 0.97 -17.62 3.76
N GLU A 353 1.24 -18.02 2.52
CA GLU A 353 1.50 -19.42 2.16
C GLU A 353 2.99 -19.81 2.32
N ASN A 354 3.86 -18.87 2.69
CA ASN A 354 5.32 -19.06 2.68
C ASN A 354 5.98 -18.41 3.92
N PRO A 355 6.18 -19.17 5.02
CA PRO A 355 6.74 -18.66 6.26
C PRO A 355 8.09 -17.94 6.10
N THR A 356 9.01 -18.48 5.29
CA THR A 356 10.31 -17.83 5.01
C THR A 356 10.13 -16.45 4.40
N VAL A 357 9.23 -16.34 3.42
CA VAL A 357 8.94 -15.08 2.72
C VAL A 357 8.38 -14.07 3.71
N MET A 358 7.40 -14.48 4.52
CA MET A 358 6.80 -13.60 5.52
C MET A 358 7.84 -13.05 6.50
N ILE A 359 8.64 -13.92 7.13
CA ILE A 359 9.67 -13.48 8.08
C ILE A 359 10.73 -12.60 7.40
N SER A 360 11.14 -12.95 6.18
CA SER A 360 12.14 -12.17 5.43
C SER A 360 11.68 -10.74 5.17
N TYR A 361 10.42 -10.54 4.76
CA TYR A 361 9.84 -9.21 4.56
C TYR A 361 9.56 -8.46 5.86
N LEU A 362 9.17 -9.15 6.94
CA LEU A 362 9.02 -8.53 8.26
C LEU A 362 10.37 -8.03 8.82
N VAL A 363 11.45 -8.81 8.67
CA VAL A 363 12.80 -8.38 9.02
C VAL A 363 13.22 -7.17 8.18
N ALA A 364 12.99 -7.20 6.85
CA ALA A 364 13.27 -6.07 5.96
C ALA A 364 12.44 -4.82 6.30
N SER A 365 11.20 -5.00 6.77
CA SER A 365 10.36 -3.92 7.28
C SER A 365 11.02 -3.23 8.48
N VAL A 366 11.47 -4.00 9.48
CA VAL A 366 12.15 -3.44 10.65
C VAL A 366 13.50 -2.82 10.27
N GLU A 367 14.25 -3.40 9.34
CA GLU A 367 15.48 -2.80 8.79
C GLU A 367 15.21 -1.45 8.12
N ALA A 368 14.12 -1.32 7.35
CA ALA A 368 13.70 -0.06 6.76
C ALA A 368 13.30 0.96 7.84
N LEU A 369 12.59 0.50 8.88
CA LEU A 369 12.20 1.34 10.01
C LEU A 369 13.41 1.84 10.80
N ALA A 370 14.45 1.02 10.96
CA ALA A 370 15.68 1.37 11.65
C ALA A 370 16.40 2.58 11.03
N LYS A 371 16.14 2.89 9.75
CA LYS A 371 16.68 4.09 9.07
C LYS A 371 16.06 5.40 9.58
N THR A 372 15.02 5.34 10.41
CA THR A 372 14.51 6.51 11.16
C THR A 372 15.49 6.95 12.25
N GLU A 373 16.34 6.04 12.74
CA GLU A 373 17.39 6.34 13.71
C GLU A 373 18.64 6.83 12.97
N ASN A 374 18.73 8.14 12.75
CA ASN A 374 19.79 8.75 11.96
C ASN A 374 20.72 9.67 12.77
N ASN A 375 20.83 9.47 14.09
CA ASN A 375 21.79 10.23 14.91
C ASN A 375 23.21 9.65 14.79
N ASP A 376 24.21 10.51 14.98
CA ASP A 376 25.62 10.15 14.79
C ASP A 376 26.07 9.01 15.72
N ASP A 377 25.53 8.95 16.92
CA ASP A 377 25.88 7.92 17.91
C ASP A 377 25.38 6.53 17.47
N TYR A 378 24.15 6.46 16.94
CA TYR A 378 23.56 5.23 16.41
C TYR A 378 24.30 4.74 15.17
N GLN A 379 24.70 5.67 14.29
CA GLN A 379 25.48 5.32 13.10
C GLN A 379 26.89 4.82 13.42
N LYS A 380 27.56 5.42 14.42
CA LYS A 380 28.90 4.99 14.85
C LYS A 380 28.90 3.62 15.52
N GLN A 381 27.81 3.25 16.19
CA GLN A 381 27.68 1.97 16.90
C GLN A 381 27.35 0.80 15.97
N CYS A 382 26.80 1.05 14.78
CA CYS A 382 26.35 0.00 13.87
C CYS A 382 27.27 -0.14 12.66
N CYS A 383 28.08 -1.20 12.64
CA CYS A 383 29.06 -1.47 11.58
C CYS A 383 28.45 -2.17 10.34
N SER A 384 27.25 -2.73 10.47
CA SER A 384 26.53 -3.42 9.39
C SER A 384 25.02 -3.19 9.47
N ASP A 385 24.29 -3.49 8.39
CA ASP A 385 22.82 -3.42 8.40
C ASP A 385 22.20 -4.42 9.39
N MET A 386 22.87 -5.56 9.63
CA MET A 386 22.49 -6.51 10.69
C MET A 386 22.62 -5.88 12.08
N ASP A 387 23.72 -5.16 12.35
CA ASP A 387 23.92 -4.49 13.65
C ASP A 387 22.87 -3.39 13.86
N ARG A 388 22.50 -2.67 12.79
CA ARG A 388 21.41 -1.68 12.82
C ARG A 388 20.07 -2.35 13.15
N PHE A 389 19.76 -3.46 12.50
CA PHE A 389 18.53 -4.22 12.77
C PHE A 389 18.47 -4.69 14.23
N VAL A 390 19.53 -5.34 14.71
CA VAL A 390 19.62 -5.86 16.08
C VAL A 390 19.52 -4.74 17.11
N SER A 391 20.27 -3.64 16.91
CA SER A 391 20.27 -2.49 17.84
C SER A 391 18.91 -1.81 17.89
N PHE A 392 18.23 -1.71 16.75
CA PHE A 392 16.88 -1.17 16.68
C PHE A 392 15.90 -2.04 17.47
N CYS A 393 15.91 -3.36 17.22
CA CYS A 393 15.07 -4.28 17.96
C CYS A 393 15.36 -4.22 19.47
N LYS A 394 16.63 -4.15 19.89
CA LYS A 394 17.00 -4.01 21.31
C LYS A 394 16.45 -2.75 21.95
N LYS A 395 16.41 -1.65 21.20
CA LYS A 395 15.89 -0.36 21.68
C LYS A 395 14.37 -0.35 21.87
N TYR A 396 13.64 -1.07 21.02
CA TYR A 396 12.18 -1.02 20.95
C TYR A 396 11.48 -2.29 21.45
N TYR A 397 12.21 -3.36 21.73
CA TYR A 397 11.66 -4.53 22.38
C TYR A 397 11.59 -4.31 23.90
N ILE A 398 10.39 -4.20 24.44
CA ILE A 398 10.13 -3.77 25.83
C ILE A 398 10.31 -4.94 26.84
N ASN A 399 10.47 -6.18 26.37
CA ASN A 399 10.55 -7.36 27.24
C ASN A 399 12.00 -7.63 27.71
N GLU A 400 12.16 -8.11 28.95
CA GLU A 400 13.46 -8.25 29.63
C GLU A 400 14.35 -9.36 29.03
N ASN A 401 13.76 -10.34 28.33
CA ASN A 401 14.47 -11.46 27.72
C ASN A 401 14.81 -11.19 26.24
N PHE A 402 15.69 -10.23 25.97
CA PHE A 402 16.15 -9.92 24.61
C PHE A 402 17.21 -10.94 24.13
N ASP A 403 16.85 -11.80 23.17
CA ASP A 403 17.79 -12.74 22.54
C ASP A 403 18.42 -12.16 21.27
N GLU A 404 19.62 -11.62 21.42
CA GLU A 404 20.41 -11.07 20.31
C GLU A 404 20.80 -12.14 19.27
N LYS A 405 21.06 -13.38 19.69
CA LYS A 405 21.47 -14.45 18.78
C LYS A 405 20.32 -14.86 17.87
N PHE A 406 19.12 -14.94 18.43
CA PHE A 406 17.91 -15.21 17.66
C PHE A 406 17.71 -14.15 16.56
N LEU A 407 17.87 -12.86 16.87
CA LEU A 407 17.70 -11.81 15.86
C LEU A 407 18.77 -11.82 14.77
N LYS A 408 20.02 -12.11 15.14
CA LYS A 408 21.10 -12.33 14.16
C LYS A 408 20.81 -13.53 13.26
N TYR A 409 20.19 -14.59 13.81
CA TYR A 409 19.71 -15.73 13.03
C TYR A 409 18.59 -15.34 12.05
N LEU A 410 17.56 -14.59 12.49
CA LEU A 410 16.49 -14.10 11.61
C LEU A 410 17.05 -13.27 10.44
N TYR A 411 17.99 -12.36 10.72
CA TYR A 411 18.58 -11.51 9.71
C TYR A 411 19.49 -12.30 8.75
N GLY A 412 20.43 -13.06 9.30
CA GLY A 412 21.48 -13.73 8.54
C GLY A 412 21.00 -15.00 7.82
N LYS A 413 20.27 -15.88 8.50
CA LYS A 413 19.88 -17.18 7.95
C LYS A 413 18.57 -17.10 7.17
N ILE A 414 17.53 -16.48 7.73
CA ILE A 414 16.21 -16.42 7.10
C ILE A 414 16.18 -15.33 6.03
N ARG A 415 16.25 -14.05 6.41
CA ARG A 415 16.11 -12.91 5.47
C ARG A 415 17.22 -12.88 4.42
N SER A 416 18.48 -12.88 4.86
CA SER A 416 19.62 -12.79 3.94
C SER A 416 19.78 -14.07 3.12
N GLY A 417 19.63 -15.25 3.74
CA GLY A 417 19.65 -16.53 3.03
C GLY A 417 18.56 -16.64 1.97
N HIS A 418 17.34 -16.16 2.25
CA HIS A 418 16.26 -16.11 1.27
C HIS A 418 16.58 -15.16 0.10
N PHE A 419 16.86 -13.88 0.39
CA PHE A 419 17.03 -12.88 -0.67
C PHE A 419 18.33 -13.03 -1.49
N HIS A 420 19.39 -13.61 -0.94
CA HIS A 420 20.68 -13.73 -1.63
C HIS A 420 21.03 -15.14 -2.07
N SER A 421 20.35 -16.16 -1.54
CA SER A 421 20.67 -17.57 -1.83
C SER A 421 19.44 -18.43 -2.12
N GLY A 422 18.22 -17.86 -2.13
CA GLY A 422 17.01 -18.60 -2.44
C GLY A 422 16.64 -19.67 -1.41
N VAL A 423 17.13 -19.54 -0.17
CA VAL A 423 16.89 -20.52 0.90
C VAL A 423 15.47 -20.39 1.44
N PHE A 424 14.83 -21.53 1.71
CA PHE A 424 13.55 -21.68 2.40
C PHE A 424 13.78 -22.45 3.69
N SER A 425 13.52 -21.82 4.84
CA SER A 425 13.96 -22.27 6.16
C SER A 425 12.89 -23.01 6.95
N PHE A 426 11.67 -23.13 6.45
CA PHE A 426 10.52 -23.73 7.14
C PHE A 426 9.98 -24.95 6.38
N LEU A 427 10.87 -25.72 5.75
CA LEU A 427 10.56 -26.95 5.01
C LEU A 427 9.52 -26.76 3.88
N GLU A 428 9.38 -25.55 3.33
CA GLU A 428 8.39 -25.27 2.28
C GLU A 428 8.56 -26.13 1.02
N TYR A 429 9.78 -26.62 0.78
CA TYR A 429 10.13 -27.50 -0.35
C TYR A 429 10.58 -28.91 0.08
N ASP A 430 10.68 -29.17 1.39
CA ASP A 430 11.23 -30.41 1.96
C ASP A 430 10.30 -31.01 3.04
N CYS A 431 8.99 -30.80 2.91
CA CYS A 431 7.99 -31.20 3.90
C CYS A 431 7.80 -32.73 3.98
N ASN A 432 7.80 -33.28 5.21
CA ASN A 432 7.28 -34.61 5.49
C ASN A 432 5.86 -34.50 6.07
N LEU A 433 4.88 -35.11 5.40
CA LEU A 433 3.49 -35.11 5.88
C LEU A 433 3.25 -36.10 7.04
N ASP A 434 4.23 -36.95 7.36
CA ASP A 434 4.19 -37.81 8.54
C ASP A 434 4.79 -37.10 9.76
N LEU A 435 3.96 -36.27 10.40
CA LEU A 435 4.32 -35.47 11.58
C LEU A 435 4.76 -36.32 12.78
N SER A 436 4.48 -37.63 12.79
CA SER A 436 4.89 -38.51 13.89
C SER A 436 6.41 -38.70 13.97
N PHE A 437 7.13 -38.31 12.91
CA PHE A 437 8.60 -38.35 12.83
C PHE A 437 9.26 -36.96 12.75
N GLU A 438 8.50 -35.87 12.75
CA GLU A 438 9.02 -34.50 12.58
C GLU A 438 8.86 -33.65 13.85
N ASN A 439 9.74 -33.86 14.84
CA ASN A 439 9.90 -32.89 15.94
C ASN A 439 10.38 -31.52 15.44
N GLU A 440 11.15 -31.50 14.34
CA GLU A 440 11.68 -30.28 13.72
C GLU A 440 10.57 -29.34 13.25
N PHE A 441 9.41 -29.87 12.84
CA PHE A 441 8.26 -29.05 12.45
C PHE A 441 7.80 -28.13 13.58
N PHE A 442 7.67 -28.65 14.80
CA PHE A 442 7.23 -27.87 15.96
C PHE A 442 8.29 -26.84 16.39
N GLU A 443 9.58 -27.16 16.26
CA GLU A 443 10.66 -26.21 16.52
C GLU A 443 10.63 -25.04 15.52
N LEU A 444 10.34 -25.33 14.25
CA LEU A 444 10.18 -24.32 13.19
C LEU A 444 8.91 -23.47 13.38
N GLU A 445 7.81 -24.07 13.83
CA GLU A 445 6.60 -23.35 14.22
C GLU A 445 6.89 -22.34 15.34
N ASP A 446 7.60 -22.77 16.38
CA ASP A 446 8.00 -21.91 17.50
C ASP A 446 8.87 -20.74 17.02
N ILE A 447 9.86 -21.00 16.15
CA ILE A 447 10.70 -19.97 15.53
C ILE A 447 9.85 -18.97 14.75
N TYR A 448 8.90 -19.45 13.94
CA TYR A 448 8.02 -18.60 13.14
C TYR A 448 7.16 -17.68 14.03
N MET A 449 6.53 -18.26 15.05
CA MET A 449 5.64 -17.53 15.97
C MET A 449 6.42 -16.52 16.81
N GLN A 450 7.58 -16.91 17.33
CA GLN A 450 8.47 -16.03 18.08
C GLN A 450 8.96 -14.87 17.22
N ALA A 451 9.38 -15.14 15.98
CA ALA A 451 9.84 -14.11 15.05
C ALA A 451 8.73 -13.07 14.76
N ARG A 452 7.52 -13.52 14.42
CA ARG A 452 6.38 -12.61 14.18
C ARG A 452 6.07 -11.76 15.41
N SER A 453 6.00 -12.39 16.59
CA SER A 453 5.68 -11.69 17.84
C SER A 453 6.70 -10.59 18.16
N ILE A 454 8.00 -10.89 18.07
CA ILE A 454 9.06 -9.91 18.34
C ILE A 454 8.99 -8.75 17.35
N LEU A 455 8.93 -9.04 16.05
CA LEU A 455 8.96 -8.02 14.99
C LEU A 455 7.74 -7.09 15.08
N ARG A 456 6.55 -7.64 15.35
CA ARG A 456 5.33 -6.88 15.60
C ARG A 456 5.46 -5.94 16.80
N LYS A 457 5.92 -6.47 17.94
CA LYS A 457 6.08 -5.70 19.19
C LYS A 457 7.08 -4.55 19.01
N VAL A 458 8.18 -4.78 18.29
CA VAL A 458 9.17 -3.74 17.95
C VAL A 458 8.54 -2.60 17.14
N VAL A 459 7.77 -2.92 16.10
CA VAL A 459 7.13 -1.91 15.24
C VAL A 459 6.10 -1.09 16.01
N LEU A 460 5.23 -1.76 16.79
CA LEU A 460 4.20 -1.07 17.58
C LEU A 460 4.80 -0.24 18.72
N ALA A 461 5.88 -0.69 19.37
CA ALA A 461 6.61 0.10 20.35
C ALA A 461 7.19 1.38 19.74
N TRP A 462 7.74 1.30 18.52
CA TRP A 462 8.21 2.47 17.79
C TRP A 462 7.06 3.45 17.48
N ILE A 463 5.92 2.95 16.99
CA ILE A 463 4.73 3.79 16.69
C ILE A 463 4.23 4.47 17.97
N ARG A 464 4.10 3.72 19.07
CA ARG A 464 3.64 4.26 20.34
C ARG A 464 4.54 5.38 20.84
N LYS A 465 5.86 5.17 20.79
CA LYS A 465 6.86 6.16 21.23
C LYS A 465 6.89 7.41 20.36
N ASN A 466 6.89 7.25 19.03
CA ASN A 466 7.21 8.34 18.11
C ASN A 466 5.99 9.03 17.51
N ILE A 467 4.83 8.37 17.45
CA ILE A 467 3.61 8.93 16.84
C ILE A 467 2.52 9.13 17.89
N LEU A 468 2.27 8.12 18.74
CA LEU A 468 1.13 8.17 19.66
C LEU A 468 1.38 8.91 20.98
N ASN A 469 2.63 8.94 21.46
CA ASN A 469 3.02 9.64 22.70
C ASN A 469 3.49 11.08 22.48
N GLN A 470 3.30 11.62 21.26
CA GLN A 470 3.47 13.05 20.96
C GLN A 470 2.31 13.89 21.52
#